data_AF-A0A8J1YN35-F1
#
_entry.id   AF-A0A8J1YN35-F1
#
_cell.length_a   1.000
_cell.length_b   1.000
_cell.length_c   1.000
_cell.angle_alpha   90.00
_cell.angle_beta   90.00
_cell.angle_gamma   90.00
#
_symmetry.space_group_name_H-M   'P 1'
#
loop_
_entity.id
_entity.type
_entity.pdbx_description
1 polymer ?
#
loop_
_entity_poly.entity_id
_entity_poly.type
_entity_poly.pdbx_seq_one_letter_code
_entity_poly.pdbx_strand_id
1 'polypeptide(L)'
;MFEYYFRHIVTYRRPSLGAYFASRPLLLTSMDGIEDTWNVYATPAAISFVLLLAETIYLTASLSETKGWRAVGEGSRDVKGEDGAVTSRDSSEKRLARLSAISRLHGLFLLFFSGAEFTLTFLTYDLFAATNAQNGRLLSFIGVLAALLQARHVRPSLIRLGELRLASFGILSCVVALALLATLPVDIIRTSTILSTSVLYGAATGMAYTSATVVTGLTAAAAGCCDEGVEGLKRGRALGGFRSVGQLGRAVGPILASSIYWVQGPGACYATIGTCLAGVWLVSRGQAEEERERKMAATSSTKL
;
A
#
# COMPACT_ATOMS: atom_id res chain seq x y z
N MET A 1 21.71 16.51 -11.73
CA MET A 1 20.26 16.66 -12.08
C MET A 1 19.69 15.42 -12.79
N PHE A 2 20.46 14.72 -13.63
CA PHE A 2 20.02 13.48 -14.31
C PHE A 2 19.91 12.24 -13.39
N GLU A 3 20.74 12.17 -12.33
CA GLU A 3 20.75 11.06 -11.35
C GLU A 3 19.52 11.03 -10.43
N TYR A 4 18.90 12.19 -10.16
CA TYR A 4 17.72 12.29 -9.29
C TYR A 4 16.44 11.82 -9.99
N TYR A 5 16.41 11.85 -11.32
CA TYR A 5 15.29 11.36 -12.13
C TYR A 5 15.34 9.84 -12.32
N PHE A 6 16.53 9.24 -12.40
CA PHE A 6 16.67 7.80 -12.65
C PHE A 6 16.34 6.95 -11.41
N ARG A 7 16.69 7.44 -10.21
CA ARG A 7 16.44 6.73 -8.93
C ARG A 7 14.95 6.62 -8.57
N HIS A 8 14.09 7.47 -9.15
CA HIS A 8 12.65 7.48 -8.90
C HIS A 8 11.82 6.61 -9.87
N ILE A 9 12.41 6.14 -10.98
CA ILE A 9 11.72 5.31 -11.98
C ILE A 9 11.78 3.82 -11.64
N VAL A 10 12.81 3.36 -10.92
CA VAL A 10 13.04 1.94 -10.64
C VAL A 10 12.12 1.40 -9.53
N THR A 11 11.74 2.22 -8.55
CA THR A 11 10.87 1.78 -7.44
C THR A 11 9.39 1.63 -7.83
N TYR A 12 8.97 2.18 -8.98
CA TYR A 12 7.56 2.25 -9.39
C TYR A 12 7.10 1.13 -10.34
N ARG A 13 7.98 0.18 -10.67
CA ARG A 13 7.79 -0.72 -11.82
C ARG A 13 7.55 -2.20 -11.46
N ARG A 14 7.30 -2.54 -10.19
CA ARG A 14 7.16 -3.95 -9.77
C ARG A 14 5.83 -4.64 -10.15
N PRO A 15 4.64 -4.01 -10.09
CA PRO A 15 3.39 -4.72 -10.41
C PRO A 15 3.05 -4.78 -11.91
N SER A 16 3.33 -3.70 -12.66
CA SER A 16 2.91 -3.57 -14.06
C SER A 16 3.76 -4.39 -15.04
N LEU A 17 5.02 -4.66 -14.70
CA LEU A 17 5.91 -5.47 -15.53
C LEU A 17 5.54 -6.96 -15.47
N GLY A 18 5.18 -7.48 -14.29
CA GLY A 18 4.73 -8.87 -14.11
C GLY A 18 3.41 -9.15 -14.85
N ALA A 19 2.48 -8.19 -14.81
CA ALA A 19 1.25 -8.18 -15.60
C ALA A 19 1.48 -8.20 -17.12
N TYR A 20 2.45 -7.43 -17.60
CA TYR A 20 2.81 -7.36 -19.03
C TYR A 20 3.40 -8.68 -19.53
N PHE A 21 4.26 -9.34 -18.75
CA PHE A 21 4.85 -10.63 -19.12
C PHE A 21 3.91 -11.83 -18.93
N ALA A 22 2.91 -11.74 -18.05
CA ALA A 22 1.86 -12.75 -17.94
C ALA A 22 0.86 -12.72 -19.12
N SER A 23 0.74 -11.59 -19.83
CA SER A 23 -0.21 -11.40 -20.94
C SER A 23 0.41 -11.64 -22.33
N ARG A 24 1.74 -11.82 -22.41
CA ARG A 24 2.45 -12.20 -23.63
C ARG A 24 3.45 -13.30 -23.29
N PRO A 25 3.19 -14.58 -23.61
CA PRO A 25 4.29 -15.54 -23.64
C PRO A 25 5.33 -14.98 -24.61
N LEU A 26 6.49 -14.61 -24.08
CA LEU A 26 7.59 -14.13 -24.89
C LEU A 26 7.96 -15.22 -25.91
N LEU A 27 8.12 -14.81 -27.15
CA LEU A 27 8.57 -15.57 -28.34
C LEU A 27 9.92 -16.29 -28.17
N LEU A 28 10.49 -16.35 -26.96
CA LEU A 28 11.63 -17.18 -26.62
C LEU A 28 11.28 -18.68 -26.58
N THR A 29 10.00 -19.03 -26.62
CA THR A 29 9.52 -20.42 -26.78
C THR A 29 9.48 -20.89 -28.24
N SER A 30 9.96 -20.10 -29.21
CA SER A 30 10.05 -20.50 -30.62
C SER A 30 11.47 -20.90 -31.06
N MET A 31 12.36 -21.20 -30.11
CA MET A 31 13.59 -21.94 -30.39
C MET A 31 13.38 -23.37 -29.89
N ASP A 32 13.11 -24.25 -30.85
CA ASP A 32 13.14 -25.71 -30.85
C ASP A 32 13.13 -26.45 -29.50
N GLY A 33 12.05 -27.20 -29.27
CA GLY A 33 12.17 -28.54 -28.68
C GLY A 33 11.99 -28.68 -27.16
N ILE A 34 11.16 -27.87 -26.50
CA ILE A 34 10.72 -28.17 -25.13
C ILE A 34 9.19 -28.15 -25.06
N GLU A 35 8.57 -29.17 -25.65
CA GLU A 35 7.29 -29.66 -25.16
C GLU A 35 7.56 -30.41 -23.85
N ASP A 36 7.17 -29.81 -22.71
CA ASP A 36 6.42 -30.49 -21.63
C ASP A 36 6.41 -29.69 -20.32
N THR A 37 5.20 -29.46 -19.80
CA THR A 37 4.88 -29.33 -18.35
C THR A 37 5.39 -28.13 -17.53
N TRP A 38 5.72 -26.97 -18.11
CA TRP A 38 5.92 -25.78 -17.27
C TRP A 38 4.57 -25.12 -16.98
N ASN A 39 4.18 -25.11 -15.71
CA ASN A 39 2.99 -24.41 -15.22
C ASN A 39 2.95 -22.98 -15.79
N VAL A 40 1.80 -22.51 -16.26
CA VAL A 40 1.62 -21.15 -16.84
C VAL A 40 2.09 -20.04 -15.88
N TYR A 41 2.20 -20.35 -14.59
CA TYR A 41 2.73 -19.46 -13.55
C TYR A 41 4.27 -19.53 -13.34
N ALA A 42 4.96 -20.54 -13.88
CA ALA A 42 6.40 -20.73 -13.70
C ALA A 42 7.21 -19.64 -14.41
N THR A 43 6.80 -19.20 -15.58
CA THR A 43 7.46 -18.12 -16.33
C THR A 43 7.35 -16.76 -15.64
N PRO A 44 6.18 -16.25 -15.19
CA PRO A 44 6.12 -15.02 -14.42
C PRO A 44 6.80 -15.14 -13.03
N ALA A 45 6.78 -16.32 -12.42
CA ALA A 45 7.50 -16.57 -11.17
C ALA A 45 9.03 -16.50 -11.35
N ALA A 46 9.57 -17.12 -12.41
CA ALA A 46 11.00 -17.06 -12.73
C ALA A 46 11.45 -15.63 -13.05
N ILE A 47 10.67 -14.88 -13.82
CA ILE A 47 10.95 -13.46 -14.11
C ILE A 47 10.93 -12.63 -12.82
N SER A 48 9.93 -12.85 -11.95
CA SER A 48 9.85 -12.16 -10.65
C SER A 48 11.05 -12.51 -9.78
N PHE A 49 11.46 -13.78 -9.74
CA PHE A 49 12.62 -14.25 -9.00
C PHE A 49 13.93 -13.65 -9.52
N VAL A 50 14.12 -13.60 -10.84
CA VAL A 50 15.29 -12.95 -11.46
C VAL A 50 15.32 -11.45 -11.17
N LEU A 51 14.19 -10.76 -11.25
CA LEU A 51 14.08 -9.35 -10.86
C LEU A 51 14.39 -9.14 -9.38
N LEU A 52 13.94 -10.05 -8.51
CA LEU A 52 14.20 -10.01 -7.08
C LEU A 52 15.69 -10.26 -6.78
N LEU A 53 16.32 -11.22 -7.46
CA LEU A 53 17.76 -11.45 -7.38
C LEU A 53 18.54 -10.27 -7.93
N ALA A 54 18.18 -9.74 -9.09
CA ALA A 54 18.82 -8.58 -9.68
C ALA A 54 18.71 -7.35 -8.77
N GLU A 55 17.56 -7.14 -8.13
CA GLU A 55 17.38 -6.06 -7.18
C GLU A 55 18.13 -6.31 -5.86
N THR A 56 18.18 -7.57 -5.40
CA THR A 56 18.97 -7.94 -4.22
C THR A 56 20.46 -7.72 -4.48
N ILE A 57 20.97 -8.18 -5.62
CA ILE A 57 22.34 -7.97 -6.07
C ILE A 57 22.62 -6.47 -6.20
N TYR A 58 21.74 -5.73 -6.87
CA TYR A 58 21.86 -4.28 -7.01
C TYR A 58 21.89 -3.57 -5.66
N LEU A 59 21.03 -3.96 -4.70
CA LEU A 59 21.05 -3.42 -3.35
C LEU A 59 22.33 -3.81 -2.61
N THR A 60 22.79 -5.05 -2.68
CA THR A 60 24.05 -5.46 -2.03
C THR A 60 25.30 -4.79 -2.63
N ALA A 61 25.29 -4.52 -3.93
CA ALA A 61 26.38 -3.85 -4.63
C ALA A 61 26.33 -2.32 -4.49
N SER A 62 25.13 -1.71 -4.49
CA SER A 62 24.94 -0.26 -4.38
C SER A 62 24.81 0.23 -2.93
N LEU A 63 24.54 -0.65 -1.95
CA LEU A 63 24.69 -0.38 -0.52
C LEU A 63 26.01 -0.96 0.01
N SER A 64 27.12 -0.62 -0.64
CA SER A 64 28.46 -0.90 -0.10
C SER A 64 28.77 -0.11 1.18
N GLU A 65 27.95 0.87 1.57
CA GLU A 65 28.14 1.66 2.79
C GLU A 65 27.06 1.39 3.83
N THR A 66 27.23 0.32 4.59
CA THR A 66 26.95 0.37 6.04
C THR A 66 27.94 -0.48 6.84
N LYS A 67 29.19 -0.58 6.40
CA LYS A 67 30.31 -0.97 7.27
C LYS A 67 30.91 0.28 7.90
N GLY A 68 30.22 0.78 8.92
CA GLY A 68 30.67 1.92 9.72
C GLY A 68 29.89 2.14 11.01
N TRP A 69 29.06 1.18 11.46
CA TRP A 69 28.33 1.32 12.74
C TRP A 69 29.00 0.55 13.88
N ARG A 70 30.29 0.81 14.10
CA ARG A 70 30.98 0.44 15.34
C ARG A 70 31.78 1.63 15.86
N ALA A 71 31.34 2.12 17.02
CA ALA A 71 32.06 2.92 18.00
C ALA A 71 32.66 4.26 17.54
N VAL A 72 31.84 5.32 17.63
CA VAL A 72 32.30 6.65 18.12
C VAL A 72 31.23 7.05 19.13
N GLY A 73 31.41 7.07 20.43
CA GLY A 73 32.53 6.88 21.33
C GLY A 73 31.98 7.42 22.65
N GLU A 74 32.01 6.63 23.72
CA GLU A 74 31.79 7.14 25.07
C GLU A 74 32.74 8.31 25.29
N GLY A 75 32.17 9.50 25.41
CA GLY A 75 32.90 10.74 25.60
C GLY A 75 32.03 11.64 26.43
N SER A 76 32.03 11.38 27.74
CA SER A 76 31.55 12.30 28.77
C SER A 76 31.98 13.72 28.44
N ARG A 77 31.01 14.60 28.19
CA ARG A 77 31.18 16.04 28.32
C ARG A 77 29.91 16.58 28.97
N ASP A 78 30.03 16.65 30.29
CA ASP A 78 29.23 17.46 31.19
C ASP A 78 29.12 18.89 30.64
N VAL A 79 27.91 19.29 30.25
CA VAL A 79 27.53 20.70 30.13
C VAL A 79 26.17 20.84 30.79
N LYS A 80 26.21 21.32 32.04
CA LYS A 80 25.08 21.90 32.77
C LYS A 80 24.26 22.83 31.87
N GLY A 81 22.97 22.56 31.81
CA GLY A 81 21.94 23.34 31.12
C GLY A 81 20.57 22.73 31.42
N GLU A 82 20.21 22.68 32.70
CA GLU A 82 18.86 22.37 33.17
C GLU A 82 17.90 23.48 32.69
N ASP A 83 16.92 23.09 31.87
CA ASP A 83 15.58 23.70 31.66
C ASP A 83 14.99 23.47 30.25
N GLY A 84 15.69 22.79 29.33
CA GLY A 84 15.20 22.47 27.97
C GLY A 84 14.85 21.01 27.64
N ALA A 85 15.08 20.07 28.58
CA ALA A 85 15.03 18.63 28.29
C ALA A 85 13.61 18.01 28.37
N VAL A 86 12.69 18.64 29.10
CA VAL A 86 11.33 18.11 29.31
C VAL A 86 10.44 18.36 28.07
N THR A 87 10.61 19.51 27.41
CA THR A 87 9.84 19.88 26.20
C THR A 87 10.26 19.10 24.94
N SER A 88 11.54 18.70 24.83
CA SER A 88 12.07 17.93 23.70
C SER A 88 11.76 16.41 23.78
N ARG A 89 11.77 15.83 24.98
CA ARG A 89 11.37 14.42 25.21
C ARG A 89 9.87 14.22 25.01
N ASP A 90 9.03 15.09 25.56
CA ASP A 90 7.58 15.01 25.42
C ASP A 90 7.12 15.18 23.94
N SER A 91 7.85 15.97 23.16
CA SER A 91 7.66 16.07 21.70
C SER A 91 8.04 14.77 20.96
N SER A 92 9.12 14.11 21.39
CA SER A 92 9.63 12.88 20.76
C SER A 92 8.71 11.67 21.01
N GLU A 93 8.22 11.52 22.23
CA GLU A 93 7.27 10.45 22.60
C GLU A 93 5.94 10.59 21.85
N LYS A 94 5.41 11.82 21.73
CA LYS A 94 4.21 12.10 20.93
C LYS A 94 4.38 11.72 19.47
N ARG A 95 5.56 11.96 18.89
CA ARG A 95 5.88 11.59 17.50
C ARG A 95 6.04 10.07 17.32
N LEU A 96 6.61 9.37 18.30
CA LEU A 96 6.64 7.89 18.33
C LEU A 96 5.23 7.30 18.39
N ALA A 97 4.40 7.81 19.29
CA ALA A 97 3.02 7.38 19.42
C ALA A 97 2.24 7.61 18.12
N ARG A 98 2.45 8.76 17.47
CA ARG A 98 1.87 9.06 16.16
C ARG A 98 2.35 8.13 15.06
N LEU A 99 3.66 7.88 14.96
CA LEU A 99 4.22 6.94 13.99
C LEU A 99 3.65 5.54 14.19
N SER A 100 3.53 5.09 15.44
CA SER A 100 2.92 3.81 15.80
C SER A 100 1.44 3.76 15.41
N ALA A 101 0.68 4.83 15.64
CA ALA A 101 -0.72 4.93 15.24
C ALA A 101 -0.89 4.86 13.70
N ILE A 102 -0.06 5.59 12.95
CA ILE A 102 -0.03 5.57 11.48
C ILE A 102 0.36 4.19 10.95
N SER A 103 1.36 3.54 11.58
CA SER A 103 1.81 2.20 11.20
C SER A 103 0.73 1.14 11.44
N ARG A 104 0.04 1.20 12.59
CA ARG A 104 -1.11 0.32 12.88
C ARG A 104 -2.24 0.52 11.89
N LEU A 105 -2.59 1.78 11.58
CA LEU A 105 -3.61 2.10 10.58
C LEU A 105 -3.22 1.54 9.21
N HIS A 106 -1.96 1.71 8.79
CA HIS A 106 -1.45 1.18 7.53
C HIS A 106 -1.52 -0.35 7.46
N GLY A 107 -1.11 -1.05 8.53
CA GLY A 107 -1.19 -2.50 8.62
C GLY A 107 -2.63 -3.01 8.57
N LEU A 108 -3.53 -2.39 9.34
CA LEU A 108 -4.95 -2.77 9.40
C LEU A 108 -5.65 -2.52 8.06
N PHE A 109 -5.39 -1.38 7.42
CA PHE A 109 -5.87 -1.11 6.07
C PHE A 109 -5.36 -2.15 5.07
N LEU A 110 -4.05 -2.44 5.05
CA LEU A 110 -3.47 -3.41 4.13
C LEU A 110 -3.94 -4.84 4.36
N LEU A 111 -4.26 -5.20 5.61
CA LEU A 111 -4.85 -6.49 5.95
C LEU A 111 -6.17 -6.71 5.20
N PHE A 112 -7.10 -5.77 5.30
CA PHE A 112 -8.40 -5.89 4.63
C PHE A 112 -8.31 -5.66 3.12
N PHE A 113 -7.55 -4.65 2.69
CA PHE A 113 -7.40 -4.33 1.26
C PHE A 113 -6.72 -5.46 0.48
N SER A 114 -5.65 -6.05 1.01
CA SER A 114 -4.97 -7.17 0.36
C SER A 114 -5.81 -8.44 0.36
N GLY A 115 -6.64 -8.65 1.40
CA GLY A 115 -7.62 -9.73 1.41
C GLY A 115 -8.64 -9.59 0.29
N ALA A 116 -9.26 -8.41 0.16
CA ALA A 116 -10.23 -8.13 -0.91
C ALA A 116 -9.63 -8.21 -2.32
N GLU A 117 -8.39 -7.73 -2.50
CA GLU A 117 -7.65 -7.80 -3.77
C GLU A 117 -7.40 -9.26 -4.18
N PHE A 118 -7.06 -10.12 -3.22
CA PHE A 118 -6.83 -11.54 -3.48
C PHE A 118 -8.12 -12.27 -3.85
N THR A 119 -9.17 -12.12 -3.03
CA THR A 119 -10.46 -12.79 -3.27
C THR A 119 -11.19 -12.26 -4.50
N LEU A 120 -10.80 -11.09 -5.04
CA LEU A 120 -11.38 -10.54 -6.27
C LEU A 120 -11.26 -11.51 -7.44
N THR A 121 -10.14 -12.25 -7.50
CA THR A 121 -9.92 -13.26 -8.55
C THR A 121 -10.83 -14.47 -8.41
N PHE A 122 -11.23 -14.83 -7.19
CA PHE A 122 -12.22 -15.88 -6.93
C PHE A 122 -13.62 -15.39 -7.28
N LEU A 123 -13.96 -14.15 -6.92
CA LEU A 123 -15.25 -13.55 -7.26
C LEU A 123 -15.46 -13.51 -8.78
N THR A 124 -14.45 -13.08 -9.53
CA THR A 124 -14.56 -13.01 -11.00
C THR A 124 -14.63 -14.39 -11.64
N TYR A 125 -13.95 -15.38 -11.06
CA TYR A 125 -14.08 -16.77 -11.49
C TYR A 125 -15.50 -17.30 -11.24
N ASP A 126 -16.03 -17.14 -10.03
CA ASP A 126 -17.35 -17.67 -9.66
C ASP A 126 -18.50 -16.98 -10.40
N LEU A 127 -18.38 -15.67 -10.69
CA LEU A 127 -19.48 -14.88 -11.23
C LEU A 127 -19.45 -14.76 -12.76
N PHE A 128 -18.27 -14.75 -13.38
CA PHE A 128 -18.08 -14.53 -14.82
C PHE A 128 -17.40 -15.70 -15.53
N ALA A 129 -17.09 -16.80 -14.82
CA ALA A 129 -16.21 -17.86 -15.33
C ALA A 129 -14.88 -17.29 -15.87
N ALA A 130 -14.36 -16.25 -15.22
CA ALA A 130 -13.22 -15.50 -15.71
C ALA A 130 -11.97 -16.39 -15.74
N THR A 131 -11.32 -16.44 -16.90
CA THR A 131 -10.03 -17.11 -17.08
C THR A 131 -8.91 -16.41 -16.32
N ASN A 132 -7.83 -17.12 -16.02
CA ASN A 132 -6.63 -16.55 -15.38
C ASN A 132 -6.07 -15.34 -16.14
N ALA A 133 -6.16 -15.33 -17.48
CA ALA A 133 -5.76 -14.20 -18.30
C ALA A 133 -6.68 -12.98 -18.13
N GLN A 134 -8.00 -13.18 -17.93
CA GLN A 134 -8.93 -12.09 -17.63
C GLN A 134 -8.68 -11.51 -16.23
N ASN A 135 -8.45 -12.36 -15.23
CA ASN A 135 -8.08 -11.93 -13.88
C ASN A 135 -6.75 -11.16 -13.88
N GLY A 136 -5.76 -11.65 -14.63
CA GLY A 136 -4.50 -10.94 -14.87
C GLY A 136 -4.74 -9.55 -15.47
N ARG A 137 -5.58 -9.43 -16.51
CA ARG A 137 -5.92 -8.13 -17.12
C ARG A 137 -6.62 -7.18 -16.15
N LEU A 138 -7.53 -7.67 -15.31
CA LEU A 138 -8.21 -6.86 -14.29
C LEU A 138 -7.24 -6.31 -13.25
N LEU A 139 -6.38 -7.16 -12.68
CA LEU A 139 -5.36 -6.75 -11.71
C LEU A 139 -4.33 -5.79 -12.34
N SER A 140 -3.98 -6.04 -13.61
CA SER A 140 -3.12 -5.14 -14.40
C SER A 140 -3.76 -3.77 -14.55
N PHE A 141 -5.05 -3.71 -14.84
CA PHE A 141 -5.81 -2.47 -14.94
C PHE A 141 -5.78 -1.70 -13.62
N ILE A 142 -6.05 -2.36 -12.49
CA ILE A 142 -5.99 -1.74 -11.15
C ILE A 142 -4.59 -1.17 -10.88
N GLY A 143 -3.54 -1.95 -11.15
CA GLY A 143 -2.14 -1.53 -10.91
C GLY A 143 -1.68 -0.37 -11.80
N VAL A 144 -1.97 -0.43 -13.10
CA VAL A 144 -1.62 0.64 -14.05
C VAL A 144 -2.38 1.93 -13.72
N LEU A 145 -3.68 1.82 -13.45
CA LEU A 145 -4.50 2.98 -13.08
C LEU A 145 -4.02 3.59 -11.76
N ALA A 146 -3.67 2.77 -10.77
CA ALA A 146 -3.10 3.25 -9.51
C ALA A 146 -1.78 4.01 -9.75
N ALA A 147 -0.88 3.51 -10.60
CA ALA A 147 0.37 4.19 -10.94
C ALA A 147 0.13 5.53 -11.65
N LEU A 148 -0.82 5.60 -12.58
CA LEU A 148 -1.21 6.85 -13.25
C LEU A 148 -1.80 7.87 -12.26
N LEU A 149 -2.68 7.42 -11.37
CA LEU A 149 -3.27 8.26 -10.33
C LEU A 149 -2.20 8.76 -9.35
N GLN A 150 -1.27 7.90 -8.96
CA GLN A 150 -0.14 8.27 -8.12
C GLN A 150 0.75 9.34 -8.75
N ALA A 151 1.06 9.20 -10.05
CA ALA A 151 1.91 10.14 -10.78
C ALA A 151 1.23 11.50 -10.99
N ARG A 152 -0.06 11.51 -11.38
CA ARG A 152 -0.76 12.72 -11.83
C ARG A 152 -1.58 13.39 -10.73
N HIS A 153 -2.38 12.63 -9.99
CA HIS A 153 -3.42 13.17 -9.12
C HIS A 153 -3.00 13.25 -7.65
N VAL A 154 -2.32 12.21 -7.14
CA VAL A 154 -2.04 12.07 -5.70
C VAL A 154 -1.06 13.14 -5.22
N ARG A 155 0.01 13.45 -5.98
CA ARG A 155 1.05 14.40 -5.54
C ARG A 155 0.51 15.83 -5.29
N PRO A 156 -0.25 16.47 -6.22
CA PRO A 156 -0.82 17.79 -5.96
C PRO A 156 -1.90 17.77 -4.88
N SER A 157 -2.66 16.69 -4.77
CA SER A 157 -3.71 16.53 -3.76
C SER A 157 -3.12 16.35 -2.35
N LEU A 158 -1.98 15.68 -2.22
CA LEU A 158 -1.28 15.49 -0.95
C LEU A 158 -0.84 16.82 -0.34
N ILE A 159 -0.29 17.71 -1.18
CA ILE A 159 0.15 19.05 -0.75
C ILE A 159 -1.04 19.92 -0.32
N ARG A 160 -2.18 19.82 -1.03
CA ARG A 160 -3.37 20.64 -0.76
C ARG A 160 -4.20 20.16 0.43
N LEU A 161 -4.47 18.86 0.53
CA LEU A 161 -5.43 18.28 1.49
C LEU A 161 -4.74 17.78 2.77
N GLY A 162 -3.45 17.47 2.69
CA GLY A 162 -2.70 16.81 3.76
C GLY A 162 -2.75 15.28 3.66
N GLU A 163 -1.76 14.65 4.29
CA GLU A 163 -1.43 13.23 4.13
C GLU A 163 -2.53 12.31 4.67
N LEU A 164 -2.96 12.53 5.92
CA LEU A 164 -4.00 11.72 6.58
C LEU A 164 -5.39 11.92 5.99
N ARG A 165 -5.73 13.14 5.54
CA ARG A 165 -7.02 13.39 4.88
C ARG A 165 -7.09 12.70 3.52
N LEU A 166 -6.03 12.80 2.71
CA LEU A 166 -5.99 12.12 1.43
C LEU A 166 -6.09 10.60 1.60
N ALA A 167 -5.40 10.04 2.60
CA ALA A 167 -5.55 8.63 2.96
C ALA A 167 -6.99 8.30 3.39
N SER A 168 -7.65 9.13 4.19
CA SER A 168 -9.04 8.88 4.62
C SER A 168 -10.02 8.85 3.45
N PHE A 169 -9.87 9.72 2.44
CA PHE A 169 -10.69 9.67 1.22
C PHE A 169 -10.43 8.40 0.39
N GLY A 170 -9.18 7.95 0.35
CA GLY A 170 -8.82 6.66 -0.23
C GLY A 170 -9.53 5.51 0.45
N ILE A 171 -9.49 5.43 1.79
CA ILE A 171 -10.16 4.36 2.54
C ILE A 171 -11.68 4.41 2.31
N LEU A 172 -12.29 5.61 2.26
CA LEU A 172 -13.71 5.76 1.94
C LEU A 172 -14.03 5.23 0.54
N SER A 173 -13.20 5.55 -0.46
CA SER A 173 -13.34 5.01 -1.81
C SER A 173 -13.27 3.49 -1.83
N CYS A 174 -12.47 2.88 -0.95
CA CYS A 174 -12.41 1.43 -0.80
C CYS A 174 -13.70 0.86 -0.23
N VAL A 175 -14.26 1.48 0.81
CA VAL A 175 -15.53 1.05 1.42
C VAL A 175 -16.65 1.05 0.37
N VAL A 176 -16.72 2.11 -0.43
CA VAL A 176 -17.68 2.19 -1.55
C VAL A 176 -17.42 1.09 -2.58
N ALA A 177 -16.15 0.88 -2.98
CA ALA A 177 -15.80 -0.18 -3.93
C ALA A 177 -16.19 -1.58 -3.43
N LEU A 178 -15.96 -1.88 -2.14
CA LEU A 178 -16.34 -3.17 -1.55
C LEU A 178 -17.84 -3.32 -1.40
N ALA A 179 -18.58 -2.24 -1.12
CA ALA A 179 -20.03 -2.25 -1.13
C ALA A 179 -20.57 -2.56 -2.55
N LEU A 180 -19.95 -2.01 -3.59
CA LEU A 180 -20.27 -2.34 -4.98
C LEU A 180 -19.94 -3.81 -5.30
N LEU A 181 -18.83 -4.35 -4.81
CA LEU A 181 -18.51 -5.78 -5.01
C LEU A 181 -19.44 -6.69 -4.21
N ALA A 182 -19.93 -6.27 -3.05
CA ALA A 182 -20.86 -7.03 -2.23
C ALA A 182 -22.25 -7.15 -2.89
N THR A 183 -22.64 -6.21 -3.75
CA THR A 183 -23.89 -6.28 -4.51
C THR A 183 -23.79 -7.06 -5.81
N LEU A 184 -22.58 -7.33 -6.34
CA LEU A 184 -22.40 -8.12 -7.56
C LEU A 184 -23.08 -9.50 -7.54
N PRO A 185 -23.06 -10.28 -6.45
CA PRO A 185 -23.69 -11.60 -6.42
C PRO A 185 -25.21 -11.57 -6.47
N VAL A 186 -25.85 -10.41 -6.29
CA VAL A 186 -27.32 -10.23 -6.27
C VAL A 186 -27.90 -10.50 -7.66
N ASP A 187 -28.96 -11.30 -7.72
CA ASP A 187 -29.53 -11.85 -8.97
C ASP A 187 -29.91 -10.78 -10.00
N ILE A 188 -30.35 -9.60 -9.55
CA ILE A 188 -30.71 -8.46 -10.41
C ILE A 188 -29.51 -7.96 -11.21
N ILE A 189 -28.35 -7.85 -10.57
CA ILE A 189 -27.11 -7.37 -11.20
C ILE A 189 -26.47 -8.50 -12.02
N ARG A 190 -26.54 -9.72 -11.51
CA ARG A 190 -26.02 -10.92 -12.18
C ARG A 190 -26.66 -11.17 -13.55
N THR A 191 -27.97 -10.91 -13.67
CA THR A 191 -28.74 -11.19 -14.91
C THR A 191 -28.28 -10.32 -16.10
N SER A 192 -27.69 -9.15 -15.84
CA SER A 192 -27.25 -8.23 -16.88
C SER A 192 -25.72 -8.19 -17.00
N THR A 193 -25.17 -8.82 -18.05
CA THR A 193 -23.72 -8.86 -18.32
C THR A 193 -23.07 -7.47 -18.35
N ILE A 194 -23.76 -6.48 -18.92
CA ILE A 194 -23.26 -5.11 -19.04
C ILE A 194 -23.16 -4.44 -17.66
N LEU A 195 -24.19 -4.61 -16.81
CA LEU A 195 -24.22 -4.01 -15.47
C LEU A 195 -23.22 -4.67 -14.53
N SER A 196 -23.11 -6.00 -14.57
CA SER A 196 -22.16 -6.72 -13.74
C SER A 196 -20.71 -6.34 -14.09
N THR A 197 -20.40 -6.20 -15.38
CA THR A 197 -19.07 -5.76 -15.84
C THR A 197 -18.79 -4.31 -15.45
N SER A 198 -19.76 -3.39 -15.60
CA SER A 198 -19.56 -1.99 -15.25
C SER A 198 -19.36 -1.78 -13.75
N VAL A 199 -20.09 -2.52 -12.90
CA VAL A 199 -19.91 -2.52 -11.44
C VAL A 199 -18.53 -3.06 -11.06
N LEU A 200 -18.08 -4.15 -11.70
CA LEU A 200 -16.75 -4.72 -11.46
C LEU A 200 -15.63 -3.72 -11.78
N TYR A 201 -15.65 -3.10 -12.96
CA TYR A 201 -14.63 -2.11 -13.35
C TYR A 201 -14.76 -0.79 -12.58
N GLY A 202 -15.97 -0.40 -12.17
CA GLY A 202 -16.21 0.71 -11.27
C GLY A 202 -15.58 0.49 -9.89
N ALA A 203 -15.81 -0.68 -9.30
CA ALA A 203 -15.18 -1.08 -8.05
C ALA A 203 -13.66 -1.20 -8.18
N ALA A 204 -13.16 -1.79 -9.26
CA ALA A 204 -11.73 -1.87 -9.57
C ALA A 204 -11.07 -0.49 -9.64
N THR A 205 -11.77 0.50 -10.21
CA THR A 205 -11.32 1.90 -10.24
C THR A 205 -11.23 2.50 -8.84
N GLY A 206 -12.22 2.24 -7.98
CA GLY A 206 -12.18 2.64 -6.57
C GLY A 206 -11.03 1.98 -5.79
N MET A 207 -10.76 0.70 -6.04
CA MET A 207 -9.60 0.00 -5.46
C MET A 207 -8.27 0.58 -5.96
N ALA A 208 -8.18 0.93 -7.25
CA ALA A 208 -7.00 1.59 -7.82
C ALA A 208 -6.75 2.97 -7.17
N TYR A 209 -7.80 3.78 -7.01
CA TYR A 209 -7.73 5.06 -6.32
C TYR A 209 -7.31 4.91 -4.86
N THR A 210 -7.85 3.90 -4.17
CA THR A 210 -7.48 3.57 -2.79
C THR A 210 -5.99 3.24 -2.67
N SER A 211 -5.48 2.30 -3.48
CA SER A 211 -4.07 1.92 -3.47
C SER A 211 -3.15 3.11 -3.78
N ALA A 212 -3.58 3.98 -4.71
CA ALA A 212 -2.86 5.18 -5.08
C ALA A 212 -2.71 6.17 -3.92
N THR A 213 -3.81 6.44 -3.22
CA THR A 213 -3.92 7.51 -2.22
C THR A 213 -3.47 7.07 -0.83
N VAL A 214 -3.95 5.92 -0.35
CA VAL A 214 -3.73 5.47 1.04
C VAL A 214 -2.26 5.12 1.27
N VAL A 215 -1.64 4.34 0.39
CA VAL A 215 -0.24 3.92 0.54
C VAL A 215 0.68 5.13 0.48
N THR A 216 0.48 6.02 -0.49
CA THR A 216 1.29 7.24 -0.65
C THR A 216 1.09 8.20 0.51
N GLY A 217 -0.16 8.43 0.93
CA GLY A 217 -0.51 9.34 2.02
C GLY A 217 0.04 8.89 3.37
N LEU A 218 -0.16 7.61 3.73
CA LEU A 218 0.36 7.07 4.99
C LEU A 218 1.89 6.98 5.00
N THR A 219 2.51 6.67 3.86
CA THR A 219 3.98 6.67 3.75
C THR A 219 4.54 8.08 3.94
N ALA A 220 3.90 9.09 3.35
CA ALA A 220 4.28 10.49 3.56
C ALA A 220 4.11 10.91 5.04
N ALA A 221 2.98 10.54 5.65
CA ALA A 221 2.72 10.81 7.08
C ALA A 221 3.74 10.15 8.01
N ALA A 222 4.13 8.90 7.73
CA ALA A 222 5.18 8.21 8.48
C ALA A 222 6.55 8.88 8.28
N ALA A 223 6.87 9.30 7.05
CA ALA A 223 8.11 10.01 6.76
C ALA A 223 8.16 11.39 7.44
N GLY A 224 7.04 12.10 7.54
CA GLY A 224 6.92 13.37 8.26
C GLY A 224 7.11 13.25 9.77
N CYS A 225 6.95 12.05 10.34
CA CYS A 225 7.23 11.81 11.75
C CYS A 225 8.72 11.57 12.05
N CYS A 226 9.57 11.31 11.06
CA CYS A 226 10.97 10.92 11.26
C CYS A 226 11.85 12.06 11.81
N ASP A 227 12.82 11.72 12.66
CA ASP A 227 13.80 12.63 13.27
C ASP A 227 15.15 11.91 13.37
N GLU A 228 16.23 12.54 12.91
CA GLU A 228 17.57 11.97 13.01
C GLU A 228 18.15 12.10 14.43
N GLY A 229 17.61 13.00 15.26
CA GLY A 229 18.03 13.21 16.64
C GLY A 229 17.54 12.16 17.64
N VAL A 230 16.61 11.28 17.25
CA VAL A 230 16.00 10.29 18.15
C VAL A 230 16.12 8.88 17.55
N GLU A 231 16.72 7.95 18.29
CA GLU A 231 17.06 6.61 17.78
C GLU A 231 15.86 5.83 17.20
N GLY A 232 14.67 5.99 17.83
CA GLY A 232 13.42 5.37 17.38
C GLY A 232 12.76 6.04 16.17
N LEU A 233 13.10 7.30 15.87
CA LEU A 233 12.55 8.05 14.73
C LEU A 233 13.52 8.16 13.55
N LYS A 234 14.74 7.62 13.67
CA LYS A 234 15.70 7.54 12.57
C LYS A 234 15.02 6.98 11.34
N ARG A 235 15.17 7.67 10.20
CA ARG A 235 14.37 7.45 9.00
C ARG A 235 14.35 5.97 8.57
N GLY A 236 15.48 5.29 8.63
CA GLY A 236 15.60 3.87 8.29
C GLY A 236 14.81 2.94 9.23
N ARG A 237 14.94 3.13 10.55
CA ARG A 237 14.26 2.30 11.56
C ARG A 237 12.76 2.56 11.57
N ALA A 238 12.36 3.82 11.54
CA ALA A 238 10.96 4.24 11.52
C ALA A 238 10.21 3.75 10.27
N LEU A 239 10.75 4.00 9.07
CA LEU A 239 10.14 3.55 7.83
C LEU A 239 10.24 2.02 7.64
N GLY A 240 11.29 1.39 8.16
CA GLY A 240 11.42 -0.07 8.19
C GLY A 240 10.31 -0.71 9.02
N GLY A 241 10.08 -0.22 10.24
CA GLY A 241 8.99 -0.67 11.11
C GLY A 241 7.61 -0.46 10.47
N PHE A 242 7.36 0.74 9.94
CA PHE A 242 6.13 1.07 9.20
C PHE A 242 5.87 0.08 8.05
N ARG A 243 6.90 -0.21 7.23
CA ARG A 243 6.78 -1.16 6.11
C ARG A 243 6.56 -2.58 6.57
N SER A 244 7.24 -3.03 7.62
CA SER A 244 7.11 -4.38 8.16
C SER A 244 5.67 -4.68 8.62
N VAL A 245 5.06 -3.75 9.36
CA VAL A 245 3.64 -3.85 9.79
C VAL A 245 2.71 -3.91 8.57
N GLY A 246 2.99 -3.14 7.53
CA GLY A 246 2.23 -3.21 6.27
C GLY A 246 2.33 -4.57 5.57
N GLN A 247 3.54 -5.16 5.52
CA GLN A 247 3.73 -6.49 4.93
C GLN A 247 3.05 -7.60 5.73
N LEU A 248 3.03 -7.51 7.07
CA LEU A 248 2.28 -8.43 7.91
C LEU A 248 0.79 -8.42 7.52
N GLY A 249 0.21 -7.23 7.31
CA GLY A 249 -1.16 -7.10 6.80
C GLY A 249 -1.35 -7.81 5.46
N ARG A 250 -0.44 -7.62 4.49
CA ARG A 250 -0.52 -8.29 3.18
C ARG A 250 -0.35 -9.81 3.23
N ALA A 251 0.38 -10.34 4.20
CA ALA A 251 0.55 -11.78 4.38
C ALA A 251 -0.70 -12.42 5.02
N VAL A 252 -1.26 -11.78 6.05
CA VAL A 252 -2.39 -12.31 6.82
C VAL A 252 -3.73 -12.09 6.11
N GLY A 253 -3.88 -10.97 5.39
CA GLY A 253 -5.12 -10.55 4.72
C GLY A 253 -5.73 -11.62 3.80
N PRO A 254 -4.99 -12.15 2.82
CA PRO A 254 -5.49 -13.19 1.91
C PRO A 254 -5.97 -14.44 2.63
N ILE A 255 -5.31 -14.86 3.72
CA ILE A 255 -5.67 -16.06 4.49
C ILE A 255 -7.03 -15.85 5.15
N LEU A 256 -7.22 -14.73 5.83
CA LEU A 256 -8.48 -14.39 6.50
C LEU A 256 -9.63 -14.21 5.50
N ALA A 257 -9.39 -13.43 4.43
CA ALA A 257 -10.41 -13.15 3.43
C ALA A 257 -10.84 -14.42 2.68
N SER A 258 -9.90 -15.30 2.32
CA SER A 258 -10.22 -16.58 1.68
C SER A 258 -11.06 -17.47 2.59
N SER A 259 -10.71 -17.52 3.88
CA SER A 259 -11.47 -18.31 4.86
C SER A 259 -12.92 -17.82 4.96
N ILE A 260 -13.14 -16.51 5.04
CA ILE A 260 -14.48 -15.92 5.10
C ILE A 260 -15.22 -16.15 3.77
N TYR A 261 -14.53 -16.01 2.63
CA TYR A 261 -15.10 -16.20 1.29
C TYR A 261 -15.71 -17.59 1.12
N TRP A 262 -14.98 -18.64 1.50
CA TRP A 262 -15.45 -20.01 1.33
C TRP A 262 -16.50 -20.44 2.37
N VAL A 263 -16.49 -19.85 3.56
CA VAL A 263 -17.47 -20.20 4.62
C VAL A 263 -18.79 -19.45 4.44
N GLN A 264 -18.75 -18.17 4.09
CA GLN A 264 -19.93 -17.30 4.07
C GLN A 264 -20.36 -16.87 2.66
N GLY A 265 -19.55 -17.18 1.65
CA GLY A 265 -19.78 -16.78 0.27
C GLY A 265 -19.29 -15.37 -0.06
N PRO A 266 -19.34 -15.00 -1.36
CA PRO A 266 -18.77 -13.75 -1.87
C PRO A 266 -19.41 -12.49 -1.29
N GLY A 267 -20.75 -12.40 -1.30
CA GLY A 267 -21.46 -11.19 -0.85
C GLY A 267 -21.18 -10.85 0.62
N ALA A 268 -21.29 -11.85 1.50
CA ALA A 268 -21.00 -11.69 2.92
C ALA A 268 -19.52 -11.38 3.19
N CYS A 269 -18.60 -11.96 2.42
CA CYS A 269 -17.17 -11.66 2.53
C CYS A 269 -16.87 -10.19 2.23
N TYR A 270 -17.32 -9.66 1.09
CA TYR A 270 -17.11 -8.26 0.73
C TYR A 270 -17.83 -7.29 1.68
N ALA A 271 -19.04 -7.63 2.15
CA ALA A 271 -19.75 -6.84 3.14
C ALA A 271 -19.02 -6.80 4.49
N THR A 272 -18.48 -7.93 4.95
CA THR A 272 -17.72 -8.02 6.21
C THR A 272 -16.43 -7.20 6.11
N ILE A 273 -15.64 -7.41 5.05
CA ILE A 273 -14.40 -6.67 4.82
C ILE A 273 -14.69 -5.17 4.67
N GLY A 274 -15.75 -4.80 3.96
CA GLY A 274 -16.21 -3.41 3.79
C GLY A 274 -16.60 -2.76 5.12
N THR A 275 -17.29 -3.49 6.00
CA THR A 275 -17.68 -3.02 7.33
C THR A 275 -16.47 -2.81 8.23
N CYS A 276 -15.52 -3.75 8.23
CA CYS A 276 -14.26 -3.59 8.94
C CYS A 276 -13.47 -2.36 8.44
N LEU A 277 -13.37 -2.16 7.12
CA LEU A 277 -12.73 -0.99 6.51
C LEU A 277 -13.46 0.32 6.83
N ALA A 278 -14.79 0.31 6.98
CA ALA A 278 -15.54 1.47 7.46
C ALA A 278 -15.13 1.85 8.89
N GLY A 279 -14.90 0.87 9.76
CA GLY A 279 -14.30 1.09 11.09
C GLY A 279 -12.91 1.72 11.00
N VAL A 280 -12.04 1.22 10.11
CA VAL A 280 -10.71 1.81 9.87
C VAL A 280 -10.82 3.25 9.36
N TRP A 281 -11.79 3.52 8.49
CA TRP A 281 -12.05 4.85 7.97
C TRP A 281 -12.43 5.84 9.08
N LEU A 282 -13.29 5.44 10.01
CA LEU A 282 -13.66 6.29 11.16
C LEU A 282 -12.44 6.66 12.01
N VAL A 283 -11.57 5.68 12.30
CA VAL A 283 -10.31 5.93 13.03
C VAL A 283 -9.39 6.86 12.23
N SER A 284 -9.25 6.62 10.93
CA SER A 284 -8.43 7.46 10.04
C SER A 284 -8.95 8.90 9.98
N ARG A 285 -10.27 9.09 10.00
CA ARG A 285 -10.91 10.39 9.94
C ARG A 285 -10.66 11.17 11.24
N GLY A 286 -10.82 10.54 12.40
CA GLY A 286 -10.50 11.15 13.69
C GLY A 286 -9.05 11.64 13.76
N GLN A 287 -8.09 10.82 13.33
CA GLN A 287 -6.68 11.23 13.27
C GLN A 287 -6.42 12.39 12.30
N ALA A 288 -7.16 12.47 11.20
CA ALA A 288 -7.02 13.54 10.22
C ALA A 288 -7.62 14.87 10.71
N GLU A 289 -8.67 14.81 11.54
CA GLU A 289 -9.28 15.97 12.19
C GLU A 289 -8.37 16.50 13.31
N GLU A 290 -7.85 15.63 14.19
CA GLU A 290 -6.88 16.04 15.22
C GLU A 290 -5.64 16.73 14.61
N GLU A 291 -5.10 16.17 13.52
CA GLU A 291 -3.94 16.75 12.84
C GLU A 291 -4.24 18.13 12.24
N ARG A 292 -5.47 18.33 11.78
CA ARG A 292 -5.93 19.61 11.24
C ARG A 292 -6.00 20.67 12.33
N GLU A 293 -6.57 20.31 13.48
CA GLU A 293 -6.69 21.21 14.64
C GLU A 293 -5.33 21.62 15.18
N ARG A 294 -4.39 20.67 15.29
CA ARG A 294 -3.00 20.94 15.70
C ARG A 294 -2.31 21.94 14.78
N LYS A 295 -2.46 21.79 13.45
CA LYS A 295 -1.87 22.73 12.47
C LYS A 295 -2.48 24.12 12.55
N MET A 296 -3.79 24.22 12.83
CA MET A 296 -4.45 25.51 13.03
C MET A 296 -3.98 26.19 14.32
N ALA A 297 -3.88 25.46 15.43
CA ALA A 297 -3.38 25.98 16.70
C ALA A 297 -1.94 26.53 16.56
N ALA A 298 -1.04 25.76 15.93
CA ALA A 298 0.35 26.19 15.70
C ALA A 298 0.45 27.47 14.85
N THR A 299 -0.38 27.58 13.80
CA THR A 299 -0.42 28.77 12.93
C THR A 299 -0.93 30.00 13.68
N SER A 300 -1.86 29.81 14.63
CA SER A 300 -2.40 30.91 15.42
C SER A 300 -1.43 31.43 16.47
N SER A 301 -0.63 30.55 17.09
CA SER A 301 0.43 30.93 18.04
C SER A 301 1.64 31.62 17.40
N THR A 302 1.86 31.46 16.09
CA THR A 302 2.99 32.13 15.39
C THR A 302 2.62 33.55 14.93
N LYS A 303 1.34 33.93 14.98
CA LYS A 303 0.85 35.26 14.59
C LYS A 303 0.69 36.24 15.77
N LEU A 304 0.89 35.77 17.00
CA LEU A 304 0.93 36.57 18.22
C LEU A 304 2.39 36.83 18.59
#